data_AF-A0A6N8WAY1-F1
#
_entry.id   AF-A0A6N8WAY1-F1
#
_cell.length_a   1.000
_cell.length_b   1.000
_cell.length_c   1.000
_cell.angle_alpha   90.00
_cell.angle_beta   90.00
_cell.angle_gamma   90.00
#
_symmetry.space_group_name_H-M   'P 1'
#
loop_
_entity.id
_entity.type
_entity.pdbx_description
1 polymer ?
#
loop_
_entity_poly.entity_id
_entity_poly.type
_entity_poly.pdbx_seq_one_letter_code
_entity_poly.pdbx_strand_id
1 'polypeptide(L)'
;MGKFVHKVAPIVLRRRNEGLEILAFRHPRAGIQLVKGTWEEGESAEAASLRELAEESGIENATVERALGQLPFRRIRQHWHFYLCKTQGQLPDRWTFFTRDGGGHLFDFFWHELHQPPGRGWHADFRRALTFVRRRMQEEEPL
;
A
#
# COMPACT_ATOMS: atom_id res chain seq x y z
N MET A 1 4.04 -16.05 24.27
CA MET A 1 4.45 -15.64 22.90
C MET A 1 3.49 -14.56 22.43
N GLY A 2 3.93 -13.32 22.18
CA GLY A 2 3.00 -12.22 21.89
C GLY A 2 2.38 -12.32 20.49
N LYS A 3 1.04 -12.24 20.39
CA LYS A 3 0.26 -12.28 19.13
C LYS A 3 0.70 -11.18 18.14
N PHE A 4 0.84 -11.50 16.85
CA PHE A 4 1.09 -10.50 15.80
C PHE A 4 -0.23 -9.78 15.46
N VAL A 5 -0.14 -8.49 15.14
CA VAL A 5 -1.28 -7.75 14.58
C VAL A 5 -1.29 -7.95 13.06
N HIS A 6 -2.42 -8.36 12.51
CA HIS A 6 -2.59 -8.53 11.08
C HIS A 6 -2.95 -7.19 10.44
N LYS A 7 -2.28 -6.89 9.32
CA LYS A 7 -2.49 -5.69 8.53
C LYS A 7 -2.73 -6.06 7.09
N VAL A 8 -3.59 -5.32 6.41
CA VAL A 8 -3.74 -5.38 4.95
C VAL A 8 -3.06 -4.18 4.32
N ALA A 9 -2.40 -4.40 3.18
CA ALA A 9 -1.70 -3.40 2.40
C ALA A 9 -2.22 -3.44 0.96
N PRO A 10 -3.25 -2.65 0.62
CA PRO A 10 -3.72 -2.55 -0.76
C PRO A 10 -2.66 -1.85 -1.61
N ILE A 11 -2.32 -2.49 -2.73
CA ILE A 11 -1.34 -2.05 -3.70
C ILE A 11 -2.09 -1.62 -4.95
N VAL A 12 -1.99 -0.33 -5.28
CA VAL A 12 -2.48 0.20 -6.56
C VAL A 12 -1.29 0.47 -7.45
N LEU A 13 -1.31 -0.09 -8.65
CA LEU A 13 -0.30 0.12 -9.68
C LEU A 13 -0.93 0.83 -10.88
N ARG A 14 -0.11 1.62 -11.58
CA ARG A 14 -0.44 2.11 -12.92
C ARG A 14 0.73 1.91 -13.87
N ARG A 15 0.45 1.78 -15.16
CA ARG A 15 1.47 1.86 -16.21
C ARG A 15 1.59 3.30 -16.67
N ARG A 16 2.83 3.79 -16.75
CA ARG A 16 3.17 5.09 -17.36
C ARG A 16 4.40 4.89 -18.24
N ASN A 17 4.26 5.18 -19.53
CA ASN A 17 5.23 4.77 -20.55
C ASN A 17 5.51 3.25 -20.46
N GLU A 18 6.78 2.84 -20.43
CA GLU A 18 7.21 1.44 -20.29
C GLU A 18 7.32 0.98 -18.82
N GLY A 19 7.04 1.85 -17.85
CA GLY A 19 7.25 1.58 -16.43
C GLY A 19 5.97 1.31 -15.63
N LEU A 20 6.11 0.52 -14.56
CA LEU A 20 5.12 0.41 -13.49
C LEU A 20 5.40 1.43 -12.40
N GLU A 21 4.37 2.16 -11.98
CA GLU A 21 4.40 3.04 -10.82
C GLU A 21 3.46 2.50 -9.73
N ILE A 22 3.86 2.64 -8.47
CA ILE A 22 3.08 2.26 -7.29
C ILE A 22 2.58 3.51 -6.59
N LEU A 23 1.32 3.47 -6.14
CA LEU A 23 0.75 4.54 -5.34
C LEU A 23 1.40 4.59 -3.95
N ALA A 24 1.89 5.76 -3.56
CA ALA A 24 2.45 6.02 -2.25
C ALA A 24 1.94 7.37 -1.73
N PHE A 25 2.15 7.64 -0.45
CA PHE A 25 1.88 8.96 0.11
C PHE A 25 2.99 9.42 1.04
N ARG A 26 3.11 10.75 1.16
CA ARG A 26 3.94 11.39 2.17
C ARG A 26 3.11 11.66 3.42
N HIS A 27 3.47 10.99 4.51
CA HIS A 27 2.95 11.29 5.83
C HIS A 27 3.60 12.58 6.36
N PRO A 28 2.85 13.50 6.99
CA PRO A 28 3.39 14.79 7.46
C PRO A 28 4.54 14.63 8.47
N ARG A 29 4.60 13.50 9.18
CA ARG A 29 5.56 13.24 10.26
C ARG A 29 6.35 11.93 10.18
N ALA A 30 6.03 11.05 9.23
CA ALA A 30 6.54 9.66 9.23
C ALA A 30 7.21 9.24 7.92
N GLY A 31 7.42 10.19 7.00
CA GLY A 31 8.03 9.93 5.71
C GLY A 31 7.06 9.30 4.71
N ILE A 32 7.62 8.70 3.66
CA ILE A 32 6.85 8.09 2.57
C ILE A 32 6.44 6.67 2.95
N GLN A 33 5.18 6.36 2.68
CA GLN A 33 4.51 5.11 3.05
C GLN A 33 3.61 4.61 1.91
N LEU A 34 3.19 3.35 2.02
CA LEU A 34 2.10 2.78 1.25
C LEU A 34 0.85 2.74 2.14
N VAL A 35 -0.33 2.68 1.53
CA VAL A 35 -1.59 2.48 2.26
C VAL A 35 -1.56 1.15 3.01
N LYS A 36 -1.96 1.17 4.28
CA LYS A 36 -2.05 -0.04 5.10
C LYS A 36 -2.75 0.22 6.44
N GLY A 37 -3.80 -0.54 6.74
CA GLY A 37 -4.36 -0.59 8.09
C GLY A 37 -4.71 -1.98 8.61
N THR A 38 -5.55 -2.00 9.64
CA THR A 38 -5.82 -3.21 10.44
C THR A 38 -6.75 -4.13 9.70
N TRP A 39 -6.43 -5.42 9.71
CA TRP A 39 -7.43 -6.42 9.36
C TRP A 39 -8.28 -6.71 10.60
N GLU A 40 -9.48 -6.16 10.63
CA GLU A 40 -10.40 -6.27 11.76
C GLU A 40 -11.07 -7.66 11.79
N GLU A 41 -11.61 -8.03 12.96
CA GLU A 41 -12.30 -9.30 13.12
C GLU A 41 -13.68 -9.28 12.45
N GLY A 42 -14.03 -10.35 11.73
CA GLY A 42 -15.34 -10.49 11.09
C GLY A 42 -15.42 -10.00 9.64
N GLU A 43 -14.35 -9.43 9.07
CA GLU A 43 -14.25 -9.08 7.65
C GLU A 43 -13.28 -9.99 6.88
N SER A 44 -13.50 -10.14 5.57
CA SER A 44 -12.53 -10.80 4.68
C SER A 44 -11.30 -9.90 4.47
N ALA A 45 -10.16 -10.49 4.13
CA ALA A 45 -8.96 -9.71 3.87
C ALA A 45 -9.10 -8.82 2.62
N GLU A 46 -9.88 -9.22 1.61
CA GLU A 46 -10.19 -8.36 0.47
C GLU A 46 -11.06 -7.17 0.89
N ALA A 47 -12.10 -7.41 1.70
CA ALA A 47 -12.96 -6.35 2.22
C ALA A 47 -12.17 -5.35 3.07
N ALA A 48 -11.31 -5.84 3.96
CA ALA A 48 -10.40 -5.03 4.76
C ALA A 48 -9.48 -4.18 3.85
N SER A 49 -8.93 -4.78 2.79
CA SER A 49 -8.03 -4.07 1.87
C SER A 49 -8.72 -2.93 1.14
N LEU A 50 -9.96 -3.13 0.69
CA LEU A 50 -10.74 -2.08 0.02
C LEU A 50 -11.20 -0.99 0.99
N ARG A 51 -11.60 -1.36 2.21
CA ARG A 51 -11.95 -0.42 3.27
C ARG A 51 -10.76 0.49 3.60
N GLU A 52 -9.60 -0.08 3.90
CA GLU A 52 -8.39 0.68 4.21
C GLU A 52 -7.91 1.53 3.03
N LEU A 53 -8.10 1.05 1.80
CA LEU A 53 -7.82 1.85 0.61
C LEU A 53 -8.70 3.10 0.56
N ALA A 54 -10.00 2.96 0.79
CA ALA A 54 -10.93 4.09 0.84
C ALA A 54 -10.62 5.04 2.01
N GLU A 55 -10.43 4.51 3.22
CA GLU A 55 -10.23 5.27 4.46
C GLU A 55 -8.92 6.08 4.49
N GLU A 56 -7.84 5.58 3.88
CA GLU A 56 -6.55 6.29 3.87
C GLU A 56 -6.33 7.15 2.62
N SER A 57 -6.99 6.85 1.49
CA SER A 57 -6.69 7.49 0.19
C SER A 57 -7.86 8.15 -0.53
N GLY A 58 -9.10 7.87 -0.12
CA GLY A 58 -10.31 8.31 -0.81
C GLY A 58 -10.65 7.53 -2.08
N ILE A 59 -9.95 6.42 -2.35
CA ILE A 59 -10.23 5.56 -3.49
C ILE A 59 -11.32 4.55 -3.10
N GLU A 60 -12.57 4.91 -3.39
CA GLU A 60 -13.74 4.09 -3.04
C GLU A 60 -14.08 3.04 -4.11
N ASN A 61 -13.82 3.36 -5.38
CA ASN A 61 -14.20 2.51 -6.51
C ASN A 61 -13.02 1.62 -6.95
N ALA A 62 -12.76 0.56 -6.20
CA ALA A 62 -11.72 -0.42 -6.49
C ALA A 62 -12.18 -1.86 -6.25
N THR A 63 -11.49 -2.81 -6.89
CA THR A 63 -11.65 -4.25 -6.65
C THR A 63 -10.30 -4.87 -6.33
N VAL A 64 -10.30 -5.95 -5.54
CA VAL A 64 -9.11 -6.77 -5.35
C VAL A 64 -8.96 -7.71 -6.54
N GLU A 65 -7.82 -7.64 -7.21
CA GLU A 65 -7.49 -8.54 -8.31
C GLU A 65 -6.93 -9.87 -7.79
N ARG A 66 -5.95 -9.80 -6.89
CA ARG A 66 -5.28 -10.98 -6.32
C ARG A 66 -4.44 -10.64 -5.10
N ALA A 67 -4.13 -11.64 -4.28
CA ALA A 67 -3.11 -11.54 -3.24
C ALA A 67 -1.70 -11.53 -3.86
N LEU A 68 -0.83 -10.65 -3.36
CA LEU A 68 0.60 -10.61 -3.67
C LEU A 68 1.43 -11.37 -2.64
N GLY A 69 0.81 -11.86 -1.57
CA GLY A 69 1.46 -12.61 -0.48
C GLY A 69 1.58 -11.80 0.80
N GLN A 70 2.37 -12.30 1.74
CA GLN A 70 2.45 -11.76 3.10
C GLN A 70 3.90 -11.59 3.57
N LEU A 71 4.15 -10.59 4.43
CA LEU A 71 5.47 -10.28 4.98
C LEU A 71 5.40 -10.02 6.49
N PRO A 72 6.14 -10.78 7.33
CA PRO A 72 6.21 -10.53 8.76
C PRO A 72 7.21 -9.42 9.09
N PHE A 73 6.80 -8.49 9.95
CA PHE A 73 7.59 -7.41 10.53
C PHE A 73 7.77 -7.63 12.04
N ARG A 74 8.82 -8.38 12.41
CA ARG A 74 9.05 -8.82 13.79
C ARG A 74 9.24 -7.67 14.78
N ARG A 75 9.97 -6.61 14.40
CA ARG A 75 10.27 -5.45 15.25
C ARG A 75 9.01 -4.72 15.73
N ILE A 76 8.00 -4.61 14.87
CA ILE A 76 6.72 -3.95 15.17
C ILE A 76 5.60 -4.95 15.45
N ARG A 77 5.91 -6.26 15.48
CA ARG A 77 4.97 -7.37 15.70
C ARG A 77 3.74 -7.33 14.78
N GLN A 78 3.96 -7.00 13.51
CA GLN A 78 2.90 -6.97 12.49
C GLN A 78 3.12 -8.01 11.39
N HIS A 79 2.04 -8.51 10.83
CA HIS A 79 2.05 -9.36 9.64
C HIS A 79 1.23 -8.67 8.55
N TRP A 80 1.89 -8.26 7.46
CA TRP A 80 1.25 -7.51 6.39
C TRP A 80 0.85 -8.46 5.28
N HIS A 81 -0.40 -8.36 4.82
CA HIS A 81 -0.99 -9.09 3.71
C HIS A 81 -1.19 -8.11 2.56
N PHE A 82 -0.57 -8.38 1.41
CA PHE A 82 -0.53 -7.47 0.28
C PHE A 82 -1.54 -7.92 -0.78
N TYR A 83 -2.33 -6.98 -1.27
CA TYR A 83 -3.35 -7.24 -2.28
C TYR A 83 -3.21 -6.27 -3.43
N LEU A 84 -3.16 -6.77 -4.66
CA LEU A 84 -3.21 -5.93 -5.84
C LEU A 84 -4.66 -5.49 -6.06
N CYS A 85 -4.87 -4.18 -6.12
CA CYS A 85 -6.17 -3.55 -6.30
C CYS A 85 -6.22 -2.84 -7.66
N LYS A 86 -7.35 -2.98 -8.36
CA LYS A 86 -7.65 -2.24 -9.59
C LYS A 86 -8.68 -1.17 -9.29
N THR A 87 -8.40 0.06 -9.69
CA THR A 87 -9.36 1.16 -9.60
C THR A 87 -10.20 1.25 -10.86
N GLN A 88 -11.44 1.72 -10.71
CA GLN A 88 -12.26 2.09 -11.86
C GLN A 88 -11.85 3.48 -12.35
N GLY A 89 -11.30 3.54 -13.56
CA GLY A 89 -10.84 4.79 -14.18
C GLY A 89 -9.42 5.19 -13.77
N GLN A 90 -8.99 6.32 -14.33
CA GLN A 90 -7.66 6.89 -14.09
C GLN A 90 -7.67 7.77 -12.84
N LEU A 91 -6.67 7.56 -11.98
CA LEU A 91 -6.42 8.42 -10.82
C LEU A 91 -5.52 9.60 -11.20
N PRO A 92 -5.60 10.74 -10.48
CA PRO A 92 -4.71 11.88 -10.68
C PRO A 92 -3.23 11.54 -10.47
N ASP A 93 -2.33 12.34 -11.05
CA ASP A 93 -0.89 12.22 -10.80
C ASP A 93 -0.50 12.53 -9.35
N ARG A 94 -1.29 13.37 -8.68
CA ARG A 94 -1.05 13.81 -7.30
C ARG A 94 -2.35 14.31 -6.70
N TRP A 95 -2.62 13.99 -5.44
CA TRP A 95 -3.73 14.56 -4.69
C TRP A 95 -3.44 14.52 -3.20
N THR A 96 -4.23 15.27 -2.42
CA THR A 96 -4.19 15.17 -0.97
C THR A 96 -5.48 14.56 -0.44
N PHE A 97 -5.39 13.76 0.61
CA PHE A 97 -6.55 13.19 1.26
C PHE A 97 -6.43 13.29 2.78
N PHE A 98 -7.49 13.76 3.45
CA PHE A 98 -7.53 13.80 4.90
C PHE A 98 -8.13 12.49 5.40
N THR A 99 -7.29 11.63 5.96
CA THR A 99 -7.75 10.44 6.68
C THR A 99 -8.02 10.80 8.13
N ARG A 100 -9.05 10.17 8.72
CA ARG A 100 -9.33 10.26 10.16
C ARG A 100 -8.47 9.29 10.97
N ASP A 101 -7.82 8.34 10.31
CA ASP A 101 -7.01 7.31 10.97
C ASP A 101 -5.76 7.90 11.62
N GLY A 102 -5.32 7.26 12.69
CA GLY A 102 -4.14 7.68 13.43
C GLY A 102 -4.24 9.08 14.08
N GLY A 103 -5.46 9.63 14.22
CA GLY A 103 -5.71 10.94 14.83
C GLY A 103 -5.80 12.09 13.84
N GLY A 104 -6.09 11.83 12.57
CA GLY A 104 -6.41 12.86 11.58
C GLY A 104 -5.17 13.43 10.89
N HIS A 105 -4.88 12.96 9.67
CA HIS A 105 -3.70 13.39 8.92
C HIS A 105 -4.03 13.70 7.46
N LEU A 106 -3.42 14.77 6.94
CA LEU A 106 -3.45 15.08 5.50
C LEU A 106 -2.29 14.34 4.83
N PHE A 107 -2.62 13.35 4.02
CA PHE A 107 -1.67 12.59 3.22
C PHE A 107 -1.55 13.21 1.83
N ASP A 108 -0.33 13.23 1.33
CA ASP A 108 0.01 13.74 0.01
C ASP A 108 0.42 12.58 -0.90
N PHE A 109 -0.52 12.15 -1.74
CA PHE A 109 -0.42 10.98 -2.62
C PHE A 109 0.33 11.29 -3.91
N PHE A 110 1.17 10.36 -4.35
CA PHE A 110 1.94 10.45 -5.58
C PHE A 110 2.31 9.05 -6.09
N TRP A 111 2.80 8.99 -7.32
CA TRP A 111 3.24 7.75 -7.95
C TRP A 111 4.76 7.62 -7.87
N HIS A 112 5.23 6.49 -7.33
CA HIS A 112 6.65 6.15 -7.23
C HIS A 112 6.97 5.07 -8.27
N GLU A 113 8.05 5.24 -9.04
CA GLU A 113 8.48 4.21 -10.00
C GLU A 113 8.85 2.92 -9.27
N LEU A 114 8.17 1.81 -9.59
CA LEU A 114 8.29 0.56 -8.84
C LEU A 114 9.73 0.00 -8.85
N HIS A 115 10.45 0.19 -9.96
CA HIS A 115 11.84 -0.28 -10.09
C HIS A 115 12.85 0.66 -9.41
N GLN A 116 12.50 1.93 -9.21
CA GLN A 116 13.38 2.90 -8.56
C GLN A 116 13.56 2.54 -7.07
N PRO A 117 14.80 2.49 -6.56
CA PRO A 117 15.03 2.24 -5.15
C PRO A 117 14.40 3.33 -4.27
N PRO A 118 13.88 2.99 -3.09
CA PRO A 118 13.29 3.97 -2.19
C PRO A 118 14.37 4.93 -1.66
N GLY A 119 14.16 6.23 -1.82
CA GLY A 119 15.04 7.26 -1.29
C GLY A 119 15.03 7.36 0.25
N ARG A 120 15.87 8.24 0.81
CA ARG A 120 16.00 8.44 2.27
C ARG A 120 14.71 8.88 2.97
N GLY A 121 13.77 9.47 2.24
CA GLY A 121 12.47 9.92 2.76
C GLY A 121 11.47 8.79 3.05
N TRP A 122 11.73 7.56 2.61
CA TRP A 122 10.86 6.41 2.88
C TRP A 122 11.02 5.91 4.31
N HIS A 123 9.89 5.60 4.95
CA HIS A 123 9.88 4.91 6.24
C HIS A 123 10.49 3.51 6.10
N ALA A 124 11.31 3.09 7.07
CA ALA A 124 12.15 1.89 6.95
C ALA A 124 11.35 0.61 6.64
N ASP A 125 10.23 0.41 7.32
CA ASP A 125 9.38 -0.77 7.09
C ASP A 125 8.77 -0.77 5.66
N PHE A 126 8.46 0.42 5.12
CA PHE A 126 7.91 0.55 3.78
C PHE A 126 8.95 0.39 2.67
N ARG A 127 10.24 0.64 2.93
CA ARG A 127 11.31 0.26 1.97
C ARG A 127 11.34 -1.24 1.74
N ARG A 128 11.14 -2.01 2.82
CA ARG A 128 11.09 -3.47 2.78
C ARG A 128 9.80 -3.96 2.10
N ALA A 129 8.66 -3.32 2.37
CA ALA A 129 7.40 -3.58 1.68
C ALA A 129 7.50 -3.32 0.17
N LEU A 130 8.07 -2.17 -0.24
CA LEU A 130 8.28 -1.84 -1.65
C LEU A 130 9.17 -2.88 -2.35
N THR A 131 10.26 -3.29 -1.70
CA THR A 131 11.14 -4.34 -2.22
C THR A 131 10.41 -5.66 -2.41
N PHE A 132 9.51 -6.02 -1.48
CA PHE A 132 8.67 -7.20 -1.58
C PHE A 132 7.71 -7.12 -2.77
N VAL A 133 6.93 -6.02 -2.88
CA VAL A 133 5.99 -5.82 -3.99
C VAL A 133 6.70 -5.86 -5.34
N ARG A 134 7.85 -5.18 -5.47
CA ARG A 134 8.66 -5.20 -6.71
C ARG A 134 9.01 -6.62 -7.14
N ARG A 135 9.48 -7.47 -6.22
CA ARG A 135 9.83 -8.87 -6.54
C ARG A 135 8.62 -9.66 -7.00
N ARG A 136 7.48 -9.52 -6.30
CA ARG A 136 6.23 -10.20 -6.66
C ARG A 136 5.71 -9.81 -8.04
N MET A 137 5.95 -8.57 -8.47
CA MET A 137 5.57 -8.14 -9.82
C MET A 137 6.53 -8.66 -10.90
N GLN A 138 7.81 -8.85 -10.58
CA GLN A 138 8.81 -9.39 -11.52
C GLN A 138 8.68 -10.91 -11.72
N GLU A 139 8.20 -11.64 -10.73
CA GLU A 139 7.99 -13.10 -10.83
C GLU A 139 6.83 -13.47 -11.77
N GLU A 140 5.93 -12.53 -12.06
CA GLU A 140 4.68 -12.75 -12.80
C GLU A 140 4.73 -12.23 -14.26
N GLU A 141 5.62 -11.28 -14.55
CA GLU A 141 5.99 -10.88 -15.91
C GLU A 141 7.45 -11.29 -16.15
N PRO A 142 7.74 -12.56 -16.47
CA PRO A 142 9.08 -12.95 -16.88
C PRO A 142 9.46 -12.14 -18.13
N LEU A 143 10.61 -11.48 -18.05
CA LEU A 143 11.27 -10.82 -19.19
C LEU A 143 11.35 -11.74 -20.41
#